data_AF-A0A9W6KLJ6-F1
#
_entry.id   AF-A0A9W6KLJ6-F1
#
_cell.length_a   1.000
_cell.length_b   1.000
_cell.length_c   1.000
_cell.angle_alpha   90.00
_cell.angle_beta   90.00
_cell.angle_gamma   90.00
#
_symmetry.space_group_name_H-M   'P 1'
#
loop_
_entity.id
_entity.type
_entity.pdbx_description
1 polymer ?
#
loop_
_entity_poly.entity_id
_entity_poly.type
_entity_poly.pdbx_seq_one_letter_code
_entity_poly.pdbx_strand_id
1 'polypeptide(L)'
;MRDDLPTLAAEAYGYGYPLLQNLHAVGRAAAFNTFVDAPGADPDLLTSTAQLDLSGGPIWLRVPATGGRYHVIQFIDAWTNNFAYVGSRTTPDEPREYLLVPPGWAGREAPAAEVIRVPTMIATLIARFPAKTDLTLQRMYPQVALDGLPAPQAGVPDDVRFLEELRRSLAAFPPSPAERRYQRRFAPLGVLADGNSPFATMPREQRQALREGLDRGREALEEAATTAHAAPVNGWTNNVHAFDYNLDYFEVGTVDAPQWTLRDREHARHARAVAARTRLWGSHGYESVTAALHKDGEGNRLTGAHTYTLALPPLPNATLAAYTALDPRPIATIPIEPAAPTRIETPGGEFHLILRIYAPDDPTLPLPALART
;
A
#
# COMPACT_ATOMS: atom_id res chain seq x y z
N MET A 1 16.70 -19.30 -23.93
CA MET A 1 17.89 -18.42 -23.76
C MET A 1 18.04 -18.20 -22.27
N ARG A 2 19.24 -18.38 -21.69
CA ARG A 2 19.46 -18.08 -20.26
C ARG A 2 19.75 -16.58 -20.19
N ASP A 3 18.97 -15.82 -19.45
CA ASP A 3 19.15 -14.37 -19.33
C ASP A 3 20.54 -14.07 -18.78
N ASP A 4 21.20 -13.02 -19.28
CA ASP A 4 22.49 -12.58 -18.74
C ASP A 4 22.34 -11.96 -17.34
N LEU A 5 23.45 -11.90 -16.58
CA LEU A 5 23.43 -11.40 -15.20
C LEU A 5 22.86 -9.97 -15.09
N PRO A 6 23.23 -9.00 -15.96
CA PRO A 6 22.64 -7.67 -15.95
C PRO A 6 21.11 -7.67 -16.17
N THR A 7 20.60 -8.44 -17.12
CA THR A 7 19.16 -8.53 -17.41
C THR A 7 18.41 -9.11 -16.23
N LEU A 8 18.94 -10.18 -15.65
CA LEU A 8 18.35 -10.83 -14.49
C LEU A 8 18.38 -9.93 -13.25
N ALA A 9 19.43 -9.12 -13.08
CA ALA A 9 19.52 -8.12 -12.00
C ALA A 9 18.51 -6.97 -12.17
N ALA A 10 18.24 -6.53 -13.40
CA ALA A 10 17.20 -5.54 -13.68
C ALA A 10 15.80 -6.08 -13.32
N GLU A 11 15.49 -7.32 -13.72
CA GLU A 11 14.23 -8.00 -13.36
C GLU A 11 14.11 -8.18 -11.84
N ALA A 12 15.20 -8.58 -11.16
CA ALA A 12 15.25 -8.73 -9.71
C ALA A 12 15.07 -7.40 -8.97
N TYR A 13 15.52 -6.28 -9.53
CA TYR A 13 15.29 -4.96 -8.98
C TYR A 13 13.79 -4.68 -8.89
N GLY A 14 13.06 -4.77 -10.01
CA GLY A 14 11.62 -4.56 -10.04
C GLY A 14 10.86 -5.52 -9.11
N TYR A 15 11.26 -6.80 -9.09
CA TYR A 15 10.66 -7.81 -8.22
C TYR A 15 10.88 -7.53 -6.72
N GLY A 16 12.12 -7.19 -6.32
CA GLY A 16 12.52 -7.00 -4.93
C GLY A 16 12.20 -5.61 -4.38
N TYR A 17 11.96 -4.62 -5.24
CA TYR A 17 11.74 -3.23 -4.85
C TYR A 17 10.59 -3.05 -3.86
N PRO A 18 9.36 -3.60 -4.08
CA PRO A 18 8.28 -3.47 -3.11
C PRO A 18 8.63 -3.95 -1.70
N LEU A 19 9.30 -5.10 -1.61
CA LEU A 19 9.71 -5.68 -0.32
C LEU A 19 10.69 -4.74 0.38
N LEU A 20 11.77 -4.33 -0.29
CA LEU A 20 12.78 -3.49 0.35
C LEU A 20 12.26 -2.10 0.69
N GLN A 21 11.50 -1.47 -0.21
CA GLN A 21 10.87 -0.18 0.03
C GLN A 21 9.93 -0.23 1.25
N ASN A 22 9.16 -1.31 1.38
CA ASN A 22 8.30 -1.53 2.54
C ASN A 22 9.12 -1.73 3.82
N LEU A 23 10.12 -2.62 3.81
CA LEU A 23 10.94 -2.89 4.99
C LEU A 23 11.76 -1.66 5.44
N HIS A 24 12.25 -0.84 4.51
CA HIS A 24 12.86 0.44 4.85
C HIS A 24 11.87 1.40 5.51
N ALA A 25 10.59 1.37 5.13
CA ALA A 25 9.55 2.15 5.78
C ALA A 25 9.18 1.61 7.16
N VAL A 26 9.05 0.29 7.30
CA VAL A 26 8.86 -0.40 8.58
C VAL A 26 10.00 -0.07 9.56
N GLY A 27 11.25 -0.11 9.08
CA GLY A 27 12.45 0.12 9.90
C GLY A 27 12.61 1.53 10.46
N ARG A 28 11.77 2.49 10.04
CA ARG A 28 11.72 3.83 10.64
C ARG A 28 10.83 3.92 11.88
N ALA A 29 10.07 2.87 12.19
CA ALA A 29 9.25 2.85 13.39
C ALA A 29 10.11 2.86 14.65
N ALA A 30 9.69 3.64 15.65
CA ALA A 30 10.37 3.71 16.94
C ALA A 30 10.26 2.39 17.73
N ALA A 31 9.14 1.67 17.56
CA ALA A 31 8.88 0.39 18.19
C ALA A 31 7.94 -0.46 17.31
N PHE A 32 8.08 -1.79 17.41
CA PHE A 32 7.11 -2.73 16.87
C PHE A 32 5.91 -2.89 17.80
N ASN A 33 4.80 -3.37 17.23
CA ASN A 33 3.59 -3.77 17.92
C ASN A 33 2.94 -2.64 18.75
N THR A 34 3.12 -1.39 18.31
CA THR A 34 2.57 -0.20 18.95
C THR A 34 1.99 0.73 17.90
N PHE A 35 0.80 1.27 18.16
CA PHE A 35 0.17 2.27 17.32
C PHE A 35 0.77 3.65 17.54
N VAL A 36 1.02 4.35 16.45
CA VAL A 36 1.48 5.74 16.44
C VAL A 36 0.48 6.56 15.63
N ASP A 37 -0.11 7.56 16.29
CA ASP A 37 -1.07 8.48 15.69
C ASP A 37 -0.37 9.59 14.92
N ALA A 38 -0.89 9.92 13.74
CA ALA A 38 -0.47 11.04 12.92
C ALA A 38 -1.66 11.60 12.12
N PRO A 39 -1.63 12.89 11.74
CA PRO A 39 -2.59 13.44 10.79
C PRO A 39 -2.58 12.64 9.47
N GLY A 40 -3.76 12.30 8.97
CA GLY A 40 -3.94 11.59 7.70
C GLY A 40 -3.96 12.52 6.48
N ALA A 41 -4.02 11.91 5.29
CA ALA A 41 -4.26 12.64 4.03
C ALA A 41 -5.74 13.03 3.83
N ASP A 42 -6.65 12.38 4.55
CA ASP A 42 -8.00 12.87 4.74
C ASP A 42 -8.00 13.73 6.02
N PRO A 43 -8.31 15.03 5.93
CA PRO A 43 -8.40 15.90 7.10
C PRO A 43 -9.47 15.46 8.12
N ASP A 44 -10.45 14.65 7.71
CA ASP A 44 -11.54 14.20 8.57
C ASP A 44 -11.20 12.89 9.32
N LEU A 45 -10.03 12.30 9.05
CA LEU A 45 -9.59 11.04 9.67
C LEU A 45 -8.21 11.17 10.33
N LEU A 46 -8.13 10.71 11.58
CA LEU A 46 -6.87 10.39 12.24
C LEU A 46 -6.31 9.08 11.68
N THR A 47 -5.03 9.07 11.31
CA THR A 47 -4.33 7.84 10.90
C THR A 47 -3.49 7.33 12.07
N SER A 48 -3.68 6.07 12.44
CA SER A 48 -2.89 5.37 13.44
C SER A 48 -2.17 4.20 12.78
N THR A 49 -0.85 4.14 12.84
CA THR A 49 -0.04 3.12 12.16
C THR A 49 0.70 2.27 13.17
N ALA A 50 0.68 0.95 12.99
CA ALA A 50 1.52 0.03 13.76
C ALA A 50 2.33 -0.85 12.79
N GLN A 51 3.64 -0.93 13.05
CA GLN A 51 4.48 -1.95 12.43
C GLN A 51 4.47 -3.18 13.32
N LEU A 52 4.09 -4.34 12.78
CA LEU A 52 4.02 -5.59 13.50
C LEU A 52 5.29 -6.42 13.33
N ASP A 53 5.68 -7.08 14.41
CA ASP A 53 6.62 -8.19 14.42
C ASP A 53 6.01 -9.35 15.21
N LEU A 54 5.71 -10.44 14.49
CA LEU A 54 5.10 -11.65 15.01
C LEU A 54 6.12 -12.77 15.30
N SER A 55 7.44 -12.51 15.22
CA SER A 55 8.47 -13.51 15.58
C SER A 55 8.33 -13.97 17.04
N GLY A 56 7.82 -13.07 17.89
CA GLY A 56 7.52 -13.32 19.29
C GLY A 56 6.17 -14.00 19.57
N GLY A 57 5.45 -14.45 18.53
CA GLY A 57 4.17 -15.14 18.63
C GLY A 57 2.94 -14.28 18.31
N PRO A 58 1.71 -14.81 18.55
CA PRO A 58 0.47 -14.11 18.25
C PRO A 58 0.30 -12.77 18.96
N ILE A 59 -0.48 -11.88 18.34
CA ILE A 59 -0.79 -10.54 18.86
C ILE A 59 -2.31 -10.36 18.87
N TRP A 60 -2.84 -9.94 20.02
CA TRP A 60 -4.22 -9.50 20.14
C TRP A 60 -4.39 -8.09 19.59
N LEU A 61 -5.38 -7.92 18.71
CA LEU A 61 -5.85 -6.63 18.25
C LEU A 61 -7.25 -6.40 18.82
N ARG A 62 -7.42 -5.32 19.58
CA ARG A 62 -8.73 -4.89 20.07
C ARG A 62 -9.19 -3.67 19.29
N VAL A 63 -10.34 -3.79 18.64
CA VAL A 63 -10.97 -2.76 17.83
C VAL A 63 -12.18 -2.23 18.60
N PRO A 64 -12.21 -0.94 18.97
CA PRO A 64 -13.36 -0.33 19.64
C PRO A 64 -14.48 0.01 18.65
N ALA A 65 -15.71 0.16 19.15
CA ALA A 65 -16.81 0.72 18.37
C ALA A 65 -16.59 2.22 18.09
N THR A 66 -17.12 2.72 16.98
CA THR A 66 -16.96 4.09 16.50
C THR A 66 -18.24 4.92 16.54
N GLY A 67 -19.38 4.32 16.92
CA GLY A 67 -20.68 4.96 16.99
C GLY A 67 -21.30 5.20 15.62
N GLY A 68 -21.13 4.26 14.70
CA GLY A 68 -21.63 4.26 13.33
C GLY A 68 -20.79 5.09 12.35
N ARG A 69 -19.70 5.71 12.81
CA ARG A 69 -18.83 6.53 11.97
C ARG A 69 -17.83 5.69 11.19
N TYR A 70 -17.50 6.11 9.98
CA TYR A 70 -16.55 5.41 9.12
C TYR A 70 -15.21 5.15 9.82
N HIS A 71 -14.74 3.91 9.75
CA HIS A 71 -13.39 3.52 10.12
C HIS A 71 -12.92 2.33 9.30
N VAL A 72 -11.60 2.19 9.20
CA VAL A 72 -10.96 1.03 8.57
C VAL A 72 -9.61 0.75 9.20
N ILE A 73 -9.28 -0.52 9.36
CA ILE A 73 -7.95 -1.03 9.68
C ILE A 73 -7.53 -1.86 8.49
N GLN A 74 -6.50 -1.37 7.80
CA GLN A 74 -5.89 -2.00 6.64
C GLN A 74 -4.68 -2.81 7.10
N PHE A 75 -4.56 -4.06 6.62
CA PHE A 75 -3.47 -4.96 6.99
C PHE A 75 -2.62 -5.29 5.77
N ILE A 76 -1.32 -4.99 5.86
CA ILE A 76 -0.39 -5.07 4.74
C ILE A 76 0.77 -5.99 5.10
N ASP A 77 1.05 -7.02 4.30
CA ASP A 77 2.17 -7.93 4.55
C ASP A 77 3.53 -7.31 4.12
N ALA A 78 4.63 -8.02 4.35
CA ALA A 78 5.97 -7.55 3.97
C ALA A 78 6.10 -7.30 2.45
N TRP A 79 5.31 -7.99 1.64
CA TRP A 79 5.24 -7.89 0.18
C TRP A 79 4.18 -6.88 -0.31
N THR A 80 3.75 -5.98 0.58
CA THR A 80 2.77 -4.93 0.33
C THR A 80 1.37 -5.42 -0.03
N ASN A 81 1.06 -6.71 0.11
CA ASN A 81 -0.29 -7.21 -0.13
C ASN A 81 -1.21 -6.74 0.98
N ASN A 82 -2.31 -6.09 0.59
CA ASN A 82 -3.43 -5.83 1.48
C ASN A 82 -4.20 -7.14 1.70
N PHE A 83 -3.92 -7.83 2.81
CA PHE A 83 -4.43 -9.18 3.05
C PHE A 83 -5.65 -9.23 3.97
N ALA A 84 -5.97 -8.16 4.71
CA ALA A 84 -7.18 -8.05 5.52
C ALA A 84 -7.67 -6.60 5.62
N TYR A 85 -8.97 -6.45 5.88
CA TYR A 85 -9.62 -5.20 6.25
C TYR A 85 -10.67 -5.42 7.34
N VAL A 86 -10.58 -4.64 8.41
CA VAL A 86 -11.57 -4.58 9.49
C VAL A 86 -12.14 -3.18 9.56
N GLY A 87 -13.45 -3.01 9.50
CA GLY A 87 -14.06 -1.69 9.61
C GLY A 87 -15.47 -1.61 9.06
N SER A 88 -15.93 -0.38 8.81
CA SER A 88 -17.32 -0.08 8.49
C SER A 88 -17.91 -0.84 7.30
N ARG A 89 -17.09 -1.25 6.34
CA ARG A 89 -17.54 -2.03 5.18
C ARG A 89 -17.69 -3.53 5.50
N THR A 90 -16.89 -4.05 6.40
CA THR A 90 -16.64 -5.50 6.54
C THR A 90 -17.13 -6.08 7.84
N THR A 91 -17.35 -5.24 8.86
CA THR A 91 -17.67 -5.69 10.23
C THR A 91 -18.71 -4.77 10.90
N PRO A 92 -19.59 -5.33 11.75
CA PRO A 92 -20.50 -4.52 12.56
C PRO A 92 -19.75 -3.54 13.46
N ASP A 93 -20.39 -2.42 13.80
CA ASP A 93 -19.83 -1.43 14.71
C ASP A 93 -20.03 -1.81 16.19
N GLU A 94 -19.30 -2.83 16.61
CA GLU A 94 -19.22 -3.30 18.00
C GLU A 94 -17.76 -3.53 18.39
N PRO A 95 -17.40 -3.51 19.69
CA PRO A 95 -16.04 -3.85 20.10
C PRO A 95 -15.69 -5.29 19.67
N ARG A 96 -14.56 -5.46 18.98
CA ARG A 96 -14.09 -6.78 18.50
C ARG A 96 -12.65 -7.05 18.92
N GLU A 97 -12.34 -8.32 19.10
CA GLU A 97 -10.99 -8.80 19.39
C GLU A 97 -10.57 -9.82 18.33
N TYR A 98 -9.40 -9.61 17.77
CA TYR A 98 -8.79 -10.48 16.76
C TYR A 98 -7.47 -11.02 17.27
N LEU A 99 -7.20 -12.28 16.98
CA LEU A 99 -5.89 -12.87 17.20
C LEU A 99 -5.11 -12.87 15.88
N LEU A 100 -4.10 -12.01 15.77
CA LEU A 100 -3.18 -11.97 14.65
C LEU A 100 -2.12 -13.06 14.85
N VAL A 101 -2.05 -14.01 13.93
CA VAL A 101 -1.17 -15.19 14.09
C VAL A 101 -0.08 -15.24 13.02
N PRO A 102 1.15 -15.63 13.38
CA PRO A 102 2.25 -15.72 12.42
C PRO A 102 2.04 -16.87 11.42
N PRO A 103 2.74 -16.83 10.26
CA PRO A 103 2.80 -17.96 9.34
C PRO A 103 3.17 -19.27 10.06
N GLY A 104 2.44 -20.34 9.75
CA GLY A 104 2.72 -21.67 10.32
C GLY A 104 2.20 -21.90 11.75
N TRP A 105 1.48 -20.95 12.36
CA TRP A 105 0.90 -21.15 13.68
C TRP A 105 -0.15 -22.28 13.70
N ALA A 106 0.06 -23.25 14.60
CA ALA A 106 -0.66 -24.53 14.65
C ALA A 106 -1.96 -24.52 15.49
N GLY A 107 -2.40 -23.38 16.01
CA GLY A 107 -3.75 -23.27 16.60
C GLY A 107 -3.94 -23.82 18.01
N ARG A 108 -2.89 -24.32 18.67
CA ARG A 108 -3.02 -25.04 19.96
C ARG A 108 -3.56 -24.20 21.13
N GLU A 109 -3.65 -22.89 20.98
CA GLU A 109 -4.10 -21.95 22.01
C GLU A 109 -5.00 -20.84 21.44
N ALA A 110 -5.79 -21.12 20.41
CA ALA A 110 -6.82 -20.16 19.96
C ALA A 110 -7.98 -20.19 20.96
N PRO A 111 -8.19 -19.18 21.83
CA PRO A 111 -9.50 -18.97 22.43
C PRO A 111 -10.56 -18.75 21.33
N ALA A 112 -11.82 -18.60 21.73
CA ALA A 112 -12.95 -18.31 20.83
C ALA A 112 -12.87 -16.88 20.22
N ALA A 113 -11.74 -16.56 19.61
CA ALA A 113 -11.42 -15.29 18.97
C ALA A 113 -11.36 -15.46 17.45
N GLU A 114 -11.65 -14.38 16.74
CA GLU A 114 -11.51 -14.33 15.30
C GLU A 114 -10.02 -14.25 14.94
N VAL A 115 -9.53 -15.25 14.22
CA VAL A 115 -8.12 -15.34 13.85
C VAL A 115 -7.91 -14.65 12.50
N ILE A 116 -6.93 -13.74 12.44
CA ILE A 116 -6.42 -13.21 11.17
C ILE A 116 -5.01 -13.77 10.97
N ARG A 117 -4.81 -14.51 9.88
CA ARG A 117 -3.50 -15.11 9.57
C ARG A 117 -2.64 -14.09 8.83
N VAL A 118 -1.51 -13.72 9.44
CA VAL A 118 -0.58 -12.78 8.82
C VAL A 118 0.31 -13.56 7.83
N PRO A 119 0.41 -13.15 6.55
CA PRO A 119 1.19 -13.88 5.54
C PRO A 119 2.70 -13.90 5.75
N THR A 120 3.23 -12.92 6.50
CA THR A 120 4.67 -12.76 6.80
C THR A 120 4.88 -12.41 8.27
N MET A 121 6.11 -12.59 8.78
CA MET A 121 6.42 -12.27 10.20
C MET A 121 6.35 -10.76 10.52
N ILE A 122 6.47 -9.92 9.50
CA ILE A 122 6.27 -8.47 9.59
C ILE A 122 5.00 -8.10 8.84
N ALA A 123 4.24 -7.15 9.36
CA ALA A 123 3.11 -6.54 8.67
C ALA A 123 2.95 -5.08 9.11
N THR A 124 2.22 -4.29 8.33
CA THR A 124 1.83 -2.92 8.68
C THR A 124 0.31 -2.87 8.85
N LEU A 125 -0.14 -2.32 9.98
CA LEU A 125 -1.53 -1.96 10.21
C LEU A 125 -1.68 -0.45 10.03
N ILE A 126 -2.63 -0.04 9.20
CA ILE A 126 -3.02 1.37 9.06
C ILE A 126 -4.49 1.49 9.43
N ALA A 127 -4.72 2.03 10.61
CA ALA A 127 -6.03 2.38 11.13
C ALA A 127 -6.37 3.82 10.73
N ARG A 128 -7.58 4.04 10.22
CA ARG A 128 -8.14 5.37 9.94
C ARG A 128 -9.46 5.48 10.68
N PHE A 129 -9.53 6.44 11.60
CA PHE A 129 -10.68 6.68 12.48
C PHE A 129 -11.05 8.17 12.49
N PRO A 130 -12.31 8.54 12.81
CA PRO A 130 -12.72 9.95 12.86
C PRO A 130 -12.04 10.76 13.97
N ALA A 131 -11.50 10.07 14.98
CA ALA A 131 -10.81 10.66 16.12
C ALA A 131 -9.89 9.62 16.77
N LYS A 132 -9.11 10.05 17.76
CA LYS A 132 -8.34 9.15 18.61
C LYS A 132 -9.25 8.12 19.29
N THR A 133 -8.76 6.88 19.39
CA THR A 133 -9.55 5.74 19.83
C THR A 133 -8.71 4.78 20.68
N ASP A 134 -9.36 3.86 21.41
CA ASP A 134 -8.74 2.87 22.29
C ASP A 134 -8.31 1.59 21.54
N LEU A 135 -7.80 1.75 20.32
CA LEU A 135 -7.26 0.67 19.50
C LEU A 135 -5.96 0.16 20.14
N THR A 136 -5.87 -1.13 20.46
CA THR A 136 -4.70 -1.69 21.15
C THR A 136 -4.15 -2.95 20.51
N LEU A 137 -2.82 -3.12 20.62
CA LEU A 137 -2.11 -4.35 20.33
C LEU A 137 -1.52 -4.93 21.61
N GLN A 138 -1.73 -6.21 21.86
CA GLN A 138 -1.15 -6.91 23.00
C GLN A 138 -0.52 -8.22 22.55
N ARG A 139 0.82 -8.32 22.69
CA ARG A 139 1.52 -9.58 22.44
C ARG A 139 1.07 -10.66 23.41
N MET A 140 0.82 -11.87 22.91
CA MET A 140 0.45 -13.01 23.73
C MET A 140 1.59 -13.46 24.66
N TYR A 141 2.84 -13.36 24.18
CA TYR A 141 4.04 -13.71 24.93
C TYR A 141 5.01 -12.51 24.99
N PRO A 142 4.72 -11.47 25.79
CA PRO A 142 5.51 -10.23 25.82
C PRO A 142 6.97 -10.43 26.25
N GLN A 143 7.27 -11.55 26.93
CA GLN A 143 8.62 -11.94 27.36
C GLN A 143 9.53 -12.44 26.22
N VAL A 144 8.96 -12.84 25.08
CA VAL A 144 9.76 -13.36 23.96
C VAL A 144 10.39 -12.17 23.22
N ALA A 145 11.68 -12.25 22.89
CA ALA A 145 12.33 -11.20 22.11
C ALA A 145 11.75 -11.15 20.68
N LEU A 146 11.81 -9.96 20.08
CA LEU A 146 11.45 -9.75 18.67
C LEU A 146 12.72 -9.85 17.82
N ASP A 147 12.61 -10.46 16.64
CA ASP A 147 13.74 -10.66 15.72
C ASP A 147 13.99 -9.39 14.89
N GLY A 148 12.94 -8.59 14.66
CA GLY A 148 13.00 -7.36 13.89
C GLY A 148 13.29 -7.58 12.41
N LEU A 149 13.88 -6.56 11.78
CA LEU A 149 14.27 -6.62 10.38
C LEU A 149 15.69 -7.20 10.23
N PRO A 150 15.93 -8.03 9.21
CA PRO A 150 17.26 -8.60 9.02
C PRO A 150 18.23 -7.52 8.55
N ALA A 151 19.40 -7.46 9.19
CA ALA A 151 20.49 -6.61 8.73
C ALA A 151 21.25 -7.27 7.55
N PRO A 152 21.70 -6.49 6.56
CA PRO A 152 22.66 -6.93 5.56
C PRO A 152 24.02 -7.23 6.20
N GLN A 153 24.75 -8.19 5.63
CA GLN A 153 26.07 -8.56 6.15
C GLN A 153 27.07 -7.39 6.03
N ALA A 154 27.85 -7.17 7.09
CA ALA A 154 28.94 -6.21 7.07
C ALA A 154 30.00 -6.56 6.00
N GLY A 155 30.60 -5.53 5.40
CA GLY A 155 31.63 -5.68 4.36
C GLY A 155 31.10 -5.96 2.95
N VAL A 156 29.79 -6.08 2.75
CA VAL A 156 29.21 -6.08 1.40
C VAL A 156 29.34 -4.69 0.78
N PRO A 157 29.93 -4.56 -0.43
CA PRO A 157 30.06 -3.28 -1.11
C PRO A 157 28.72 -2.60 -1.43
N ASP A 158 28.69 -1.27 -1.41
CA ASP A 158 27.46 -0.49 -1.63
C ASP A 158 26.85 -0.68 -3.03
N ASP A 159 27.69 -0.95 -4.04
CA ASP A 159 27.26 -1.15 -5.44
C ASP A 159 26.35 -2.39 -5.65
N VAL A 160 26.37 -3.34 -4.71
CA VAL A 160 25.54 -4.55 -4.71
C VAL A 160 24.71 -4.70 -3.43
N ARG A 161 24.64 -3.64 -2.61
CA ARG A 161 23.92 -3.64 -1.33
C ARG A 161 22.45 -4.01 -1.46
N PHE A 162 21.79 -3.55 -2.52
CA PHE A 162 20.40 -3.91 -2.82
C PHE A 162 20.20 -5.44 -2.88
N LEU A 163 21.11 -6.16 -3.53
CA LEU A 163 21.00 -7.61 -3.68
C LEU A 163 21.24 -8.35 -2.36
N GLU A 164 22.10 -7.83 -1.49
CA GLU A 164 22.27 -8.38 -0.14
C GLU A 164 21.04 -8.13 0.73
N GLU A 165 20.48 -6.92 0.71
CA GLU A 165 19.25 -6.61 1.43
C GLU A 165 18.09 -7.48 0.93
N LEU A 166 17.99 -7.66 -0.39
CA LEU A 166 17.04 -8.57 -1.01
C LEU A 166 17.27 -9.99 -0.51
N ARG A 167 18.50 -10.52 -0.55
CA ARG A 167 18.82 -11.88 -0.08
C ARG A 167 18.35 -12.13 1.35
N ARG A 168 18.69 -11.21 2.27
CA ARG A 168 18.29 -11.31 3.68
C ARG A 168 16.79 -11.22 3.86
N SER A 169 16.13 -10.33 3.12
CA SER A 169 14.69 -10.10 3.20
C SER A 169 13.89 -11.26 2.60
N LEU A 170 14.35 -11.87 1.49
CA LEU A 170 13.73 -13.05 0.89
C LEU A 170 13.78 -14.26 1.81
N ALA A 171 14.87 -14.41 2.57
CA ALA A 171 15.01 -15.49 3.55
C ALA A 171 14.11 -15.28 4.78
N ALA A 172 14.04 -14.05 5.30
CA ALA A 172 13.23 -13.73 6.48
C ALA A 172 11.72 -13.67 6.18
N PHE A 173 11.35 -13.16 5.00
CA PHE A 173 9.97 -12.88 4.62
C PHE A 173 9.66 -13.50 3.25
N PRO A 174 9.63 -14.85 3.15
CA PRO A 174 9.39 -15.51 1.90
C PRO A 174 8.02 -15.12 1.30
N PRO A 175 7.91 -14.93 -0.02
CA PRO A 175 6.64 -14.60 -0.66
C PRO A 175 5.72 -15.83 -0.71
N SER A 176 4.54 -15.68 -1.32
CA SER A 176 3.60 -16.80 -1.54
C SER A 176 4.25 -17.97 -2.29
N PRO A 177 3.71 -19.20 -2.16
CA PRO A 177 4.24 -20.37 -2.89
C PRO A 177 4.33 -20.15 -4.41
N ALA A 178 3.37 -19.45 -5.00
CA ALA A 178 3.37 -19.11 -6.42
C ALA A 178 4.51 -18.15 -6.78
N GLU A 179 4.72 -17.09 -5.99
CA GLU A 179 5.81 -16.16 -6.21
C GLU A 179 7.19 -16.77 -5.92
N ARG A 180 7.30 -17.72 -4.97
CA ARG A 180 8.54 -18.49 -4.75
C ARG A 180 8.95 -19.29 -5.99
N ARG A 181 7.99 -19.74 -6.82
CA ARG A 181 8.32 -20.40 -8.10
C ARG A 181 8.99 -19.44 -9.07
N TYR A 182 8.50 -18.22 -9.16
CA TYR A 182 9.09 -17.18 -10.01
C TYR A 182 10.44 -16.71 -9.47
N GLN A 183 10.53 -16.48 -8.16
CA GLN A 183 11.75 -16.09 -7.45
C GLN A 183 12.97 -16.97 -7.76
N ARG A 184 12.78 -18.28 -7.98
CA ARG A 184 13.89 -19.20 -8.32
C ARG A 184 14.68 -18.79 -9.56
N ARG A 185 14.10 -17.98 -10.46
CA ARG A 185 14.81 -17.41 -11.61
C ARG A 185 16.01 -16.57 -11.18
N PHE A 186 15.95 -15.92 -10.00
CA PHE A 186 17.01 -15.06 -9.48
C PHE A 186 18.14 -15.82 -8.77
N ALA A 187 18.08 -17.16 -8.67
CA ALA A 187 19.14 -17.97 -8.05
C ALA A 187 20.56 -17.66 -8.59
N PRO A 188 20.79 -17.45 -9.91
CA PRO A 188 22.11 -17.09 -10.45
C PRO A 188 22.69 -15.78 -9.90
N LEU A 189 21.86 -14.88 -9.37
CA LEU A 189 22.33 -13.63 -8.75
C LEU A 189 22.92 -13.84 -7.35
N GLY A 190 22.69 -15.00 -6.71
CA GLY A 190 23.09 -15.25 -5.33
C GLY A 190 22.11 -14.72 -4.28
N VAL A 191 20.97 -14.14 -4.68
CA VAL A 191 19.95 -13.62 -3.75
C VAL A 191 19.17 -14.72 -3.01
N LEU A 192 19.38 -15.99 -3.35
CA LEU A 192 18.81 -17.15 -2.65
C LEU A 192 19.89 -17.98 -1.94
N ALA A 193 21.11 -17.45 -1.82
CA ALA A 193 22.21 -18.16 -1.15
C ALA A 193 22.10 -18.04 0.37
N ASP A 194 22.25 -19.18 1.05
CA ASP A 194 22.34 -19.27 2.50
C ASP A 194 23.75 -18.92 3.02
N GLY A 195 23.84 -18.64 4.31
CA GLY A 195 25.12 -18.36 4.97
C GLY A 195 25.74 -17.01 4.58
N ASN A 196 27.06 -17.02 4.41
CA ASN A 196 27.86 -15.82 4.10
C ASN A 196 27.43 -15.21 2.77
N SER A 197 27.33 -13.88 2.73
CA SER A 197 26.95 -13.14 1.54
C SER A 197 27.90 -13.44 0.38
N PRO A 198 27.40 -13.93 -0.77
CA PRO A 198 28.23 -14.11 -1.96
C PRO A 198 28.73 -12.77 -2.52
N PHE A 199 28.06 -11.66 -2.16
CA PHE A 199 28.40 -10.31 -2.62
C PHE A 199 29.62 -9.73 -1.92
N ALA A 200 29.94 -10.21 -0.71
CA ALA A 200 31.08 -9.71 0.08
C ALA A 200 32.43 -10.03 -0.58
N THR A 201 32.54 -11.18 -1.27
CA THR A 201 33.77 -11.65 -1.92
C THR A 201 33.69 -11.65 -3.44
N MET A 202 32.58 -11.17 -4.02
CA MET A 202 32.35 -11.19 -5.46
C MET A 202 33.38 -10.34 -6.22
N PRO A 203 33.98 -10.81 -7.33
CA PRO A 203 34.91 -10.01 -8.13
C PRO A 203 34.29 -8.70 -8.64
N ARG A 204 35.11 -7.64 -8.74
CA ARG A 204 34.66 -6.29 -9.15
C ARG A 204 33.94 -6.28 -10.51
N GLU A 205 34.43 -7.06 -11.48
CA GLU A 205 33.82 -7.16 -12.81
C GLU A 205 32.39 -7.74 -12.75
N GLN A 206 32.17 -8.78 -11.94
CA GLN A 206 30.85 -9.35 -11.74
C GLN A 206 29.91 -8.38 -11.01
N ARG A 207 30.42 -7.69 -9.97
CA ARG A 207 29.65 -6.64 -9.28
C ARG A 207 29.27 -5.50 -10.23
N GLN A 208 30.16 -5.10 -11.14
CA GLN A 208 29.88 -4.08 -12.14
C GLN A 208 28.73 -4.50 -13.07
N ALA A 209 28.73 -5.74 -13.56
CA ALA A 209 27.63 -6.26 -14.38
C ALA A 209 26.28 -6.28 -13.62
N LEU A 210 26.29 -6.67 -12.34
CA LEU A 210 25.10 -6.64 -11.49
C LEU A 210 24.62 -5.20 -11.27
N ARG A 211 25.53 -4.28 -10.97
CA ARG A 211 25.23 -2.85 -10.78
C ARG A 211 24.57 -2.26 -12.02
N GLU A 212 25.11 -2.51 -13.22
CA GLU A 212 24.51 -2.04 -14.48
C GLU A 212 23.09 -2.55 -14.65
N GLY A 213 22.81 -3.80 -14.28
CA GLY A 213 21.47 -4.36 -14.26
C GLY A 213 20.54 -3.66 -13.26
N LEU A 214 21.00 -3.45 -12.03
CA LEU A 214 20.25 -2.72 -10.99
C LEU A 214 19.93 -1.29 -11.42
N ASP A 215 20.88 -0.61 -12.05
CA ASP A 215 20.72 0.75 -12.57
C ASP A 215 19.64 0.79 -13.66
N ARG A 216 19.65 -0.16 -14.61
CA ARG A 216 18.56 -0.29 -15.61
C ARG A 216 17.21 -0.60 -15.00
N GLY A 217 17.16 -1.49 -14.01
CA GLY A 217 15.91 -1.84 -13.32
C GLY A 217 15.32 -0.64 -12.57
N ARG A 218 16.18 0.19 -11.96
CA ARG A 218 15.78 1.44 -11.32
C ARG A 218 15.25 2.44 -12.33
N GLU A 219 15.96 2.68 -13.43
CA GLU A 219 15.53 3.60 -14.49
C GLU A 219 14.17 3.19 -15.06
N ALA A 220 13.97 1.90 -15.35
CA ALA A 220 12.68 1.37 -15.83
C ALA A 220 11.55 1.58 -14.81
N LEU A 221 11.83 1.41 -13.51
CA LEU A 221 10.84 1.66 -12.46
C LEU A 221 10.49 3.15 -12.34
N GLU A 222 11.47 4.05 -12.42
CA GLU A 222 11.23 5.51 -12.37
C GLU A 222 10.41 6.00 -13.57
N GLU A 223 10.71 5.48 -14.77
CA GLU A 223 9.92 5.74 -15.96
C GLU A 223 8.49 5.24 -15.79
N ALA A 224 8.31 3.99 -15.35
CA ALA A 224 6.99 3.42 -15.08
C ALA A 224 6.23 4.20 -14.00
N ALA A 225 6.89 4.62 -12.91
CA ALA A 225 6.27 5.42 -11.85
C ALA A 225 5.75 6.79 -12.33
N THR A 226 6.34 7.32 -13.40
CA THR A 226 5.91 8.59 -14.01
C THR A 226 4.81 8.39 -15.05
N THR A 227 4.82 7.26 -15.76
CA THR A 227 3.98 7.03 -16.94
C THR A 227 2.80 6.09 -16.71
N ALA A 228 2.86 5.21 -15.71
CA ALA A 228 1.86 4.17 -15.42
C ALA A 228 0.66 4.73 -14.64
N HIS A 229 -0.02 5.71 -15.23
CA HIS A 229 -1.29 6.22 -14.74
C HIS A 229 -2.41 5.73 -15.66
N ALA A 230 -3.57 5.42 -15.09
CA ALA A 230 -4.77 5.20 -15.90
C ALA A 230 -5.01 6.44 -16.78
N ALA A 231 -5.40 6.22 -18.04
CA ALA A 231 -5.72 7.32 -18.95
C ALA A 231 -6.79 8.21 -18.29
N PRO A 232 -6.62 9.55 -18.29
CA PRO A 232 -7.59 10.41 -17.65
C PRO A 232 -8.98 10.25 -18.26
N VAL A 233 -10.01 10.15 -17.43
CA VAL A 233 -11.41 10.12 -17.85
C VAL A 233 -12.00 11.48 -17.55
N ASN A 234 -12.39 12.25 -18.57
CA ASN A 234 -12.97 13.58 -18.39
C ASN A 234 -12.10 14.53 -17.52
N GLY A 235 -10.77 14.43 -17.64
CA GLY A 235 -9.80 15.19 -16.84
C GLY A 235 -9.44 14.58 -15.48
N TRP A 236 -10.14 13.53 -15.05
CA TRP A 236 -9.89 12.83 -13.80
C TRP A 236 -8.78 11.78 -13.94
N THR A 237 -7.83 11.76 -13.02
CA THR A 237 -6.97 10.61 -12.76
C THR A 237 -7.46 9.88 -11.52
N ASN A 238 -7.36 8.55 -11.47
CA ASN A 238 -7.77 7.77 -10.30
C ASN A 238 -6.83 6.58 -10.06
N ASN A 239 -6.96 5.96 -8.89
CA ASN A 239 -6.12 4.85 -8.44
C ASN A 239 -6.90 3.55 -8.21
N VAL A 240 -8.07 3.37 -8.83
CA VAL A 240 -9.04 2.33 -8.43
C VAL A 240 -8.45 0.90 -8.49
N HIS A 241 -7.62 0.62 -9.49
CA HIS A 241 -6.97 -0.69 -9.69
C HIS A 241 -5.45 -0.68 -9.38
N ALA A 242 -4.94 0.37 -8.73
CA ALA A 242 -3.51 0.50 -8.46
C ALA A 242 -2.96 -0.53 -7.46
N PHE A 243 -3.85 -1.17 -6.69
CA PHE A 243 -3.50 -2.07 -5.58
C PHE A 243 -4.00 -3.50 -5.74
N ASP A 244 -4.50 -3.87 -6.92
CA ASP A 244 -5.15 -5.16 -7.22
C ASP A 244 -4.15 -6.32 -7.44
N TYR A 245 -2.91 -6.17 -6.95
CA TYR A 245 -1.82 -7.14 -7.13
C TYR A 245 -1.77 -8.22 -6.03
N ASN A 246 -2.69 -8.19 -5.06
CA ASN A 246 -2.83 -9.29 -4.10
C ASN A 246 -3.61 -10.44 -4.77
N LEU A 247 -2.98 -11.62 -4.82
CA LEU A 247 -3.51 -12.79 -5.53
C LEU A 247 -3.49 -14.07 -4.69
N ASP A 248 -2.96 -14.01 -3.47
CA ASP A 248 -2.60 -15.21 -2.71
C ASP A 248 -3.14 -15.21 -1.28
N TYR A 249 -3.47 -14.05 -0.71
CA TYR A 249 -3.83 -13.93 0.71
C TYR A 249 -5.08 -13.09 0.89
N PHE A 250 -6.21 -13.73 1.16
CA PHE A 250 -7.50 -13.07 1.30
C PHE A 250 -8.13 -13.42 2.66
N GLU A 251 -7.77 -12.68 3.70
CA GLU A 251 -8.39 -12.77 5.04
C GLU A 251 -9.62 -11.86 5.12
N VAL A 252 -10.18 -11.71 6.33
CA VAL A 252 -11.39 -10.93 6.62
C VAL A 252 -11.42 -9.61 5.86
N GLY A 253 -12.56 -9.33 5.25
CA GLY A 253 -12.81 -8.10 4.52
C GLY A 253 -12.24 -8.05 3.11
N THR A 254 -11.21 -8.81 2.74
CA THR A 254 -10.72 -8.74 1.35
C THR A 254 -11.69 -9.34 0.33
N VAL A 255 -11.60 -8.89 -0.92
CA VAL A 255 -12.45 -9.35 -2.03
C VAL A 255 -11.59 -10.06 -3.08
N ASP A 256 -11.74 -11.38 -3.21
CA ASP A 256 -11.15 -12.18 -4.29
C ASP A 256 -12.11 -12.28 -5.47
N ALA A 257 -12.18 -11.23 -6.28
CA ALA A 257 -13.04 -11.17 -7.46
C ALA A 257 -12.28 -10.64 -8.70
N PRO A 258 -12.60 -11.10 -9.92
CA PRO A 258 -11.87 -10.73 -11.13
C PRO A 258 -11.74 -9.22 -11.36
N GLN A 259 -12.76 -8.44 -11.00
CA GLN A 259 -12.77 -6.98 -11.13
C GLN A 259 -11.87 -6.25 -10.13
N TRP A 260 -11.35 -6.93 -9.11
CA TRP A 260 -10.48 -6.38 -8.06
C TRP A 260 -9.13 -7.08 -7.99
N THR A 261 -8.76 -7.84 -9.03
CA THR A 261 -7.54 -8.65 -9.06
C THR A 261 -6.87 -8.58 -10.43
N LEU A 262 -5.58 -8.24 -10.45
CA LEU A 262 -4.71 -8.33 -11.63
C LEU A 262 -4.22 -9.77 -11.79
N ARG A 263 -5.04 -10.63 -12.39
CA ARG A 263 -4.75 -12.08 -12.49
C ARG A 263 -3.48 -12.42 -13.28
N ASP A 264 -3.05 -11.52 -14.18
CA ASP A 264 -1.73 -11.62 -14.78
C ASP A 264 -0.66 -11.28 -13.74
N ARG A 265 0.08 -12.30 -13.28
CA ARG A 265 1.11 -12.14 -12.24
C ARG A 265 2.28 -11.27 -12.68
N GLU A 266 2.59 -11.21 -13.97
CA GLU A 266 3.65 -10.33 -14.48
C GLU A 266 3.20 -8.88 -14.34
N HIS A 267 2.00 -8.56 -14.83
CA HIS A 267 1.41 -7.23 -14.62
C HIS A 267 1.23 -6.90 -13.14
N ALA A 268 0.82 -7.85 -12.29
CA ALA A 268 0.68 -7.64 -10.85
C ALA A 268 2.02 -7.30 -10.18
N ARG A 269 3.13 -7.95 -10.56
CA ARG A 269 4.47 -7.61 -10.07
C ARG A 269 4.87 -6.19 -10.46
N HIS A 270 4.63 -5.81 -11.72
CA HIS A 270 4.90 -4.45 -12.19
C HIS A 270 4.05 -3.40 -11.47
N ALA A 271 2.74 -3.64 -11.35
CA ALA A 271 1.82 -2.77 -10.63
C ALA A 271 2.24 -2.60 -9.17
N ARG A 272 2.67 -3.68 -8.49
CA ARG A 272 3.19 -3.63 -7.13
C ARG A 272 4.46 -2.79 -7.01
N ALA A 273 5.41 -2.93 -7.93
CA ALA A 273 6.63 -2.12 -7.97
C ALA A 273 6.31 -0.62 -8.13
N VAL A 274 5.44 -0.28 -9.09
CA VAL A 274 4.98 1.09 -9.31
C VAL A 274 4.25 1.63 -8.08
N ALA A 275 3.32 0.86 -7.50
CA ALA A 275 2.57 1.27 -6.32
C ALA A 275 3.48 1.50 -5.11
N ALA A 276 4.47 0.63 -4.86
CA ALA A 276 5.44 0.83 -3.80
C ALA A 276 6.29 2.10 -4.00
N ARG A 277 6.56 2.46 -5.26
CA ARG A 277 7.34 3.65 -5.63
C ARG A 277 6.54 4.95 -5.55
N THR A 278 5.26 4.93 -5.91
CA THR A 278 4.41 6.13 -6.02
C THR A 278 3.52 6.36 -4.80
N ARG A 279 3.00 5.29 -4.20
CA ARG A 279 2.04 5.34 -3.09
C ARG A 279 2.10 4.06 -2.25
N LEU A 280 3.18 3.92 -1.49
CA LEU A 280 3.34 2.83 -0.53
C LEU A 280 2.13 2.78 0.43
N TRP A 281 1.63 1.57 0.70
CA TRP A 281 0.51 1.30 1.62
C TRP A 281 -0.87 1.85 1.21
N GLY A 282 -1.09 2.14 -0.08
CA GLY A 282 -2.45 2.43 -0.53
C GLY A 282 -3.39 1.21 -0.41
N SER A 283 -4.68 1.51 -0.31
CA SER A 283 -5.77 0.54 -0.18
C SER A 283 -6.29 0.07 -1.54
N HIS A 284 -6.94 -1.10 -1.57
CA HIS A 284 -7.71 -1.53 -2.73
C HIS A 284 -8.85 -0.55 -3.04
N GLY A 285 -9.23 -0.49 -4.32
CA GLY A 285 -10.30 0.39 -4.77
C GLY A 285 -11.67 0.07 -4.15
N TYR A 286 -11.95 -1.19 -3.81
CA TYR A 286 -13.19 -1.54 -3.09
C TYR A 286 -13.24 -1.03 -1.64
N GLU A 287 -12.15 -0.51 -1.10
CA GLU A 287 -12.15 0.11 0.23
C GLU A 287 -12.19 1.62 0.18
N SER A 288 -11.31 2.21 -0.60
CA SER A 288 -11.30 3.66 -0.74
C SER A 288 -10.62 4.06 -2.03
N VAL A 289 -11.25 4.96 -2.76
CA VAL A 289 -10.72 5.49 -4.01
C VAL A 289 -10.49 6.97 -3.88
N THR A 290 -9.43 7.44 -4.53
CA THR A 290 -9.19 8.87 -4.72
C THR A 290 -9.10 9.16 -6.20
N ALA A 291 -9.92 10.08 -6.68
CA ALA A 291 -9.83 10.63 -8.02
C ALA A 291 -9.48 12.12 -7.96
N ALA A 292 -8.49 12.55 -8.74
CA ALA A 292 -8.05 13.92 -8.81
C ALA A 292 -8.42 14.54 -10.15
N LEU A 293 -9.03 15.72 -10.12
CA LEU A 293 -9.39 16.50 -11.31
C LEU A 293 -8.49 17.73 -11.40
N HIS A 294 -7.68 17.79 -12.46
CA HIS A 294 -6.77 18.91 -12.72
C HIS A 294 -7.15 19.74 -13.93
N LYS A 295 -8.06 19.23 -14.76
CA LYS A 295 -8.45 19.85 -16.03
C LYS A 295 -9.96 19.83 -16.20
N ASP A 296 -10.49 20.83 -16.88
CA ASP A 296 -11.91 20.88 -17.26
C ASP A 296 -12.22 19.90 -18.42
N GLY A 297 -13.49 19.82 -18.82
CA GLY A 297 -13.94 18.96 -19.92
C GLY A 297 -13.33 19.29 -21.29
N GLU A 298 -12.72 20.46 -21.45
CA GLU A 298 -12.02 20.89 -22.67
C GLU A 298 -10.50 20.67 -22.57
N GLY A 299 -10.00 20.20 -21.43
CA GLY A 299 -8.59 19.92 -21.18
C GLY A 299 -7.77 21.12 -20.68
N ASN A 300 -8.42 22.24 -20.33
CA ASN A 300 -7.76 23.41 -19.73
C ASN A 300 -7.49 23.18 -18.24
N ARG A 301 -6.42 23.78 -17.70
CA ARG A 301 -6.16 23.76 -16.25
C ARG A 301 -7.25 24.52 -15.49
N LEU A 302 -7.58 24.03 -14.29
CA LEU A 302 -8.54 24.70 -13.42
C LEU A 302 -7.92 25.94 -12.75
N THR A 303 -8.58 27.08 -12.92
CA THR A 303 -8.19 28.36 -12.30
C THR A 303 -9.40 29.09 -11.75
N GLY A 304 -9.25 29.82 -10.64
CA GLY A 304 -10.32 30.62 -10.04
C GLY A 304 -10.74 31.86 -10.85
N ALA A 305 -10.19 32.06 -12.05
CA ALA A 305 -10.60 33.10 -13.00
C ALA A 305 -11.89 32.74 -13.77
N HIS A 306 -12.37 31.50 -13.63
CA HIS A 306 -13.56 31.00 -14.31
C HIS A 306 -14.54 30.38 -13.32
N THR A 307 -15.80 30.28 -13.74
CA THR A 307 -16.82 29.53 -13.01
C THR A 307 -16.92 28.14 -13.62
N TYR A 308 -17.18 27.14 -12.78
CA TYR A 308 -17.32 25.76 -13.21
C TYR A 308 -18.55 25.11 -12.60
N THR A 309 -19.12 24.15 -13.32
CA THR A 309 -20.23 23.32 -12.86
C THR A 309 -19.83 21.86 -12.95
N LEU A 310 -19.93 21.13 -11.82
CA LEU A 310 -19.74 19.69 -11.74
C LEU A 310 -21.08 19.02 -11.38
N ALA A 311 -21.56 18.11 -12.22
CA ALA A 311 -22.77 17.34 -11.95
C ALA A 311 -22.40 15.90 -11.54
N LEU A 312 -22.32 15.65 -10.24
CA LEU A 312 -22.11 14.30 -9.70
C LEU A 312 -23.45 13.62 -9.38
N PRO A 313 -23.60 12.30 -9.64
CA PRO A 313 -24.71 11.56 -9.06
C PRO A 313 -24.55 11.50 -7.53
N PRO A 314 -25.61 11.17 -6.77
CA PRO A 314 -25.48 10.85 -5.36
C PRO A 314 -24.42 9.77 -5.14
N LEU A 315 -23.47 10.04 -4.23
CA LEU A 315 -22.39 9.12 -3.88
C LEU A 315 -22.34 8.99 -2.35
N PRO A 316 -23.04 8.00 -1.76
CA PRO A 316 -22.95 7.79 -0.33
C PRO A 316 -21.49 7.55 0.08
N ASN A 317 -21.10 8.04 1.25
CA ASN A 317 -19.74 7.91 1.80
C ASN A 317 -18.65 8.51 0.90
N ALA A 318 -18.96 9.59 0.16
CA ALA A 318 -17.98 10.31 -0.64
C ALA A 318 -17.86 11.78 -0.25
N THR A 319 -16.65 12.33 -0.42
CA THR A 319 -16.38 13.75 -0.24
C THR A 319 -15.68 14.33 -1.46
N LEU A 320 -15.98 15.58 -1.79
CA LEU A 320 -15.25 16.36 -2.78
C LEU A 320 -14.53 17.49 -2.05
N ALA A 321 -13.22 17.59 -2.25
CA ALA A 321 -12.40 18.62 -1.67
C ALA A 321 -11.68 19.43 -2.75
N ALA A 322 -11.65 20.75 -2.59
CA ALA A 322 -10.91 21.65 -3.47
C ALA A 322 -9.59 22.07 -2.81
N TYR A 323 -8.49 22.06 -3.56
CA TYR A 323 -7.16 22.39 -3.08
C TYR A 323 -6.51 23.42 -3.98
N THR A 324 -5.72 24.32 -3.39
CA THR A 324 -4.78 25.13 -4.19
C THR A 324 -3.56 24.29 -4.56
N ALA A 325 -2.78 24.73 -5.53
CA ALA A 325 -1.53 24.05 -5.88
C ALA A 325 -0.46 24.09 -4.75
N LEU A 326 -0.59 24.98 -3.77
CA LEU A 326 0.48 25.32 -2.82
C LEU A 326 0.17 24.97 -1.35
N ASP A 327 -1.11 24.84 -0.96
CA ASP A 327 -1.50 24.49 0.42
C ASP A 327 -2.04 23.04 0.47
N PRO A 328 -1.48 22.17 1.33
CA PRO A 328 -1.99 20.81 1.52
C PRO A 328 -3.34 20.75 2.26
N ARG A 329 -3.83 21.87 2.82
CA ARG A 329 -5.17 21.95 3.42
C ARG A 329 -6.20 22.28 2.36
N PRO A 330 -7.37 21.62 2.38
CA PRO A 330 -8.43 21.95 1.43
C PRO A 330 -8.97 23.35 1.69
N ILE A 331 -9.35 24.01 0.61
CA ILE A 331 -10.17 25.24 0.62
C ILE A 331 -11.54 24.92 1.23
N ALA A 332 -12.13 23.81 0.78
CA ALA A 332 -13.39 23.27 1.29
C ALA A 332 -13.42 21.76 1.07
N THR A 333 -14.09 21.05 1.97
CA THR A 333 -14.49 19.64 1.81
C THR A 333 -16.01 19.57 1.94
N ILE A 334 -16.67 18.96 0.96
CA ILE A 334 -18.13 18.81 0.94
C ILE A 334 -18.51 17.33 0.81
N PRO A 335 -19.49 16.83 1.60
CA PRO A 335 -20.03 15.49 1.39
C PRO A 335 -20.86 15.46 0.10
N ILE A 336 -20.79 14.36 -0.65
CA ILE A 336 -21.59 14.15 -1.87
C ILE A 336 -22.88 13.39 -1.51
N GLU A 337 -23.68 14.00 -0.65
CA GLU A 337 -24.99 13.49 -0.25
C GLU A 337 -26.11 14.01 -1.18
N PRO A 338 -27.26 13.32 -1.25
CA PRO A 338 -28.36 13.68 -2.13
C PRO A 338 -29.18 14.89 -1.61
N ALA A 339 -28.62 16.11 -1.56
CA ALA A 339 -29.39 17.36 -1.75
C ALA A 339 -28.56 18.66 -1.64
N ALA A 340 -28.96 19.61 -2.50
CA ALA A 340 -28.55 21.02 -2.65
C ALA A 340 -27.27 21.30 -3.48
N PRO A 341 -27.39 22.09 -4.57
CA PRO A 341 -26.23 22.67 -5.24
C PRO A 341 -25.33 23.38 -4.23
N THR A 342 -24.08 22.91 -4.14
CA THR A 342 -23.11 23.45 -3.20
C THR A 342 -22.11 24.32 -3.97
N ARG A 343 -21.85 25.52 -3.45
CA ARG A 343 -20.91 26.47 -4.04
C ARG A 343 -19.60 26.44 -3.26
N ILE A 344 -18.49 26.21 -3.97
CA ILE A 344 -17.14 26.30 -3.42
C ILE A 344 -16.50 27.56 -4.02
N GLU A 345 -16.08 28.49 -3.17
CA GLU A 345 -15.28 29.64 -3.60
C GLU A 345 -13.81 29.23 -3.72
N THR A 346 -13.21 29.40 -4.89
CA THR A 346 -11.79 29.11 -5.14
C THR A 346 -10.99 30.40 -5.26
N PRO A 347 -9.75 30.47 -4.75
CA PRO A 347 -8.89 31.63 -4.97
C PRO A 347 -8.52 31.76 -6.46
N GLY A 348 -8.14 32.96 -6.91
CA GLY A 348 -7.90 33.25 -8.33
C GLY A 348 -6.78 32.45 -9.02
N GLY A 349 -5.96 31.71 -8.26
CA GLY A 349 -4.89 30.87 -8.79
C GLY A 349 -5.36 29.50 -9.30
N GLU A 350 -4.39 28.63 -9.62
CA GLU A 350 -4.67 27.23 -9.97
C GLU A 350 -5.22 26.46 -8.76
N PHE A 351 -6.22 25.62 -9.01
CA PHE A 351 -6.77 24.69 -8.03
C PHE A 351 -6.94 23.30 -8.64
N HIS A 352 -7.22 22.30 -7.82
CA HIS A 352 -7.63 20.97 -8.25
C HIS A 352 -8.69 20.42 -7.32
N LEU A 353 -9.47 19.45 -7.79
CA LEU A 353 -10.47 18.75 -6.98
C LEU A 353 -9.99 17.35 -6.65
N ILE A 354 -10.34 16.86 -5.46
CA ILE A 354 -10.11 15.49 -5.03
C ILE A 354 -11.46 14.91 -4.60
N LEU A 355 -11.93 13.92 -5.33
CA LEU A 355 -13.07 13.09 -4.96
C LEU A 355 -12.55 11.87 -4.19
N ARG A 356 -13.01 11.69 -2.96
CA ARG A 356 -12.77 10.51 -2.13
C ARG A 356 -14.06 9.72 -2.02
N ILE A 357 -14.01 8.42 -2.25
CA ILE A 357 -15.16 7.52 -2.12
C ILE A 357 -14.74 6.38 -1.20
N TYR A 358 -15.51 6.15 -0.14
CA TYR A 358 -15.31 5.07 0.81
C TYR A 358 -16.27 3.92 0.52
N ALA A 359 -15.74 2.71 0.43
CA ALA A 359 -16.47 1.48 0.11
C ALA A 359 -17.35 1.62 -1.15
N PRO A 360 -16.78 1.93 -2.33
CA PRO A 360 -17.57 2.05 -3.54
C PRO A 360 -18.24 0.72 -3.92
N ASP A 361 -19.52 0.78 -4.28
CA ASP A 361 -20.28 -0.39 -4.76
C ASP A 361 -19.87 -0.81 -6.18
N ASP A 362 -19.28 0.11 -6.97
CA ASP A 362 -18.95 -0.07 -8.39
C ASP A 362 -17.53 0.47 -8.71
N PRO A 363 -16.65 -0.33 -9.35
CA PRO A 363 -15.30 0.11 -9.76
C PRO A 363 -15.26 1.16 -10.88
N THR A 364 -16.35 1.39 -11.61
CA THR A 364 -16.35 2.27 -12.80
C THR A 364 -16.22 3.75 -12.47
N LEU A 365 -16.58 4.16 -11.24
CA LEU A 365 -16.58 5.52 -10.69
C LEU A 365 -17.30 6.56 -11.58
N PRO A 366 -18.27 7.33 -11.07
CA PRO A 366 -18.87 8.41 -11.85
C PRO A 366 -17.93 9.62 -11.89
N LEU A 367 -17.10 9.70 -12.93
CA LEU A 367 -16.11 10.76 -13.17
C LEU A 367 -16.56 11.68 -14.33
N PRO A 368 -17.56 12.58 -14.13
CA PRO A 368 -18.10 13.44 -15.18
C PRO A 368 -17.13 14.59 -15.53
N ALA A 369 -17.26 15.13 -16.74
CA ALA A 369 -16.53 16.33 -17.14
C ALA A 369 -16.97 17.56 -16.33
N LEU A 370 -16.00 18.38 -15.97
CA LEU A 370 -16.25 19.68 -15.35
C LEU A 370 -16.52 20.71 -16.45
N ALA A 371 -17.71 21.30 -16.45
CA ALA A 371 -18.10 22.30 -17.43
C ALA A 371 -17.62 23.68 -16.98
N ARG A 372 -16.85 24.36 -17.82
CA ARG A 372 -16.48 25.77 -17.63
C ARG A 372 -17.59 26.65 -18.18
N THR A 373 -17.99 27.66 -17.42
CA THR A 373 -19.07 28.61 -17.76
C THR A 373 -18.55 30.03 -17.86
#